data_AF-A0A3S0CHY6-F1
#
_entry.id   AF-A0A3S0CHY6-F1
#
_cell.length_a   1.000
_cell.length_b   1.000
_cell.length_c   1.000
_cell.angle_alpha   90.00
_cell.angle_beta   90.00
_cell.angle_gamma   90.00
#
_symmetry.space_group_name_H-M   'P 1'
#
loop_
_entity.id
_entity.type
_entity.pdbx_description
1 polymer ?
#
loop_
_entity_poly.entity_id
_entity_poly.type
_entity_poly.pdbx_seq_one_letter_code
_entity_poly.pdbx_strand_id
1 'polypeptide(L)'
;MATNYDSVVRQLTDAGLIFDRLMIGPTASGRPWRCKVEGDHEKRGWYLVDEITLKSGDVVLVGHYGIWRGDNSGATKIELERQALTAEEKAAIRARLAADKKKA
;
A
#
# COMPACT_ATOMS: atom_id res chain seq x y z
N MET A 1 -10.69 1.06 11.79
CA MET A 1 -10.28 1.79 10.56
C MET A 1 -8.77 1.75 10.52
N ALA A 2 -8.18 1.42 9.36
CA ALA A 2 -6.73 1.35 9.25
C ALA A 2 -6.09 2.73 9.47
N THR A 3 -5.01 2.78 10.25
CA THR A 3 -4.41 4.03 10.75
C THR A 3 -3.83 4.90 9.62
N ASN A 4 -3.53 4.31 8.47
CA ASN A 4 -2.94 4.99 7.31
C ASN A 4 -3.88 5.12 6.10
N TYR A 5 -5.19 4.90 6.28
CA TYR A 5 -6.16 4.94 5.18
C TYR A 5 -6.06 6.21 4.34
N ASP A 6 -6.09 7.38 4.97
CA ASP A 6 -6.01 8.68 4.28
C ASP A 6 -4.69 8.89 3.52
N SER A 7 -3.57 8.42 4.07
CA SER A 7 -2.26 8.50 3.40
C SER A 7 -2.23 7.61 2.16
N VAL A 8 -2.78 6.39 2.25
CA VAL A 8 -2.89 5.50 1.09
C VAL A 8 -3.78 6.12 0.01
N VAL A 9 -4.98 6.59 0.37
CA VAL A 9 -5.89 7.24 -0.59
C VAL A 9 -5.18 8.41 -1.28
N ARG A 10 -4.51 9.28 -0.50
CA ARG A 10 -3.76 10.42 -1.05
C ARG A 10 -2.70 9.98 -2.04
N GLN A 11 -1.88 8.98 -1.71
CA GLN A 11 -0.82 8.49 -2.60
C GLN A 11 -1.38 7.95 -3.92
N LEU A 12 -2.48 7.20 -3.88
CA LEU A 12 -3.08 6.68 -5.10
C LEU A 12 -3.67 7.82 -5.95
N THR A 13 -4.37 8.77 -5.34
CA THR A 13 -4.94 9.91 -6.07
C THR A 13 -3.87 10.86 -6.62
N ASP A 14 -2.77 11.06 -5.88
CA ASP A 14 -1.62 11.89 -6.32
C ASP A 14 -0.88 11.25 -7.51
N ALA A 15 -0.83 9.91 -7.55
CA ALA A 15 -0.39 9.18 -8.73
C ALA A 15 -1.36 9.29 -9.92
N GLY A 16 -2.50 9.95 -9.75
CA GLY A 16 -3.53 10.15 -10.78
C GLY A 16 -4.53 9.00 -10.89
N LEU A 17 -4.58 8.07 -9.93
CA LEU A 17 -5.52 6.94 -9.97
C LEU A 17 -6.92 7.40 -9.54
N ILE A 18 -7.93 7.09 -10.36
CA ILE A 18 -9.33 7.47 -10.13
C ILE A 18 -10.15 6.23 -9.75
N PHE A 19 -10.62 6.19 -8.51
CA PHE A 19 -11.44 5.11 -7.95
C PHE A 19 -12.50 5.67 -7.00
N ASP A 20 -13.73 5.15 -7.07
CA ASP A 20 -14.84 5.59 -6.20
C ASP A 20 -14.70 5.08 -4.76
N ARG A 21 -14.13 3.87 -4.61
CA ARG A 21 -13.90 3.22 -3.33
C ARG A 21 -12.58 2.47 -3.37
N LEU A 22 -11.78 2.64 -2.33
CA LEU A 22 -10.57 1.84 -2.15
C LEU A 22 -10.98 0.41 -1.76
N MET A 23 -10.62 -0.55 -2.60
CA MET A 23 -10.84 -1.96 -2.34
C MET A 23 -9.61 -2.57 -1.67
N ILE A 24 -9.83 -3.22 -0.53
CA ILE A 24 -8.80 -3.94 0.23
C ILE A 24 -8.79 -5.40 -0.23
N GLY A 25 -7.61 -5.95 -0.43
CA GLY A 25 -7.33 -7.27 -0.98
C GLY A 25 -7.37 -7.32 -2.50
N PRO A 26 -7.01 -8.48 -3.08
CA PRO A 26 -7.16 -8.72 -4.50
C PRO A 26 -8.64 -8.80 -4.90
N THR A 27 -8.91 -8.64 -6.20
CA THR A 27 -10.23 -8.95 -6.78
C THR A 27 -10.63 -10.40 -6.54
N ALA A 28 -11.90 -10.76 -6.77
CA ALA A 28 -12.39 -12.14 -6.65
C ALA A 28 -11.58 -13.17 -7.47
N SER A 29 -10.86 -12.72 -8.51
CA SER A 29 -10.00 -13.56 -9.35
C SER A 29 -8.52 -13.56 -8.91
N GLY A 30 -8.18 -12.99 -7.76
CA GLY A 30 -6.79 -12.92 -7.26
C GLY A 30 -5.92 -11.86 -7.96
N ARG A 31 -6.53 -10.89 -8.66
CA ARG A 31 -5.83 -9.87 -9.47
C ARG A 31 -5.89 -8.48 -8.83
N PRO A 32 -4.93 -7.58 -9.11
CA PRO A 32 -5.02 -6.18 -8.70
C PRO A 32 -6.25 -5.49 -9.31
N TRP A 33 -6.78 -4.52 -8.58
CA TRP A 33 -7.89 -3.69 -9.02
C TRP A 33 -7.44 -2.75 -10.12
N ARG A 34 -8.19 -2.69 -11.23
CA ARG A 34 -7.93 -1.75 -12.32
C ARG A 34 -8.79 -0.50 -12.18
N CYS A 35 -8.20 0.66 -12.39
CA CYS A 35 -8.85 1.96 -12.29
C CYS A 35 -8.45 2.88 -13.45
N LYS A 36 -9.20 3.96 -13.61
CA LYS A 36 -8.88 5.00 -14.60
C LYS A 36 -7.72 5.84 -14.07
N VAL A 37 -7.02 6.50 -14.98
CA VAL A 37 -5.97 7.45 -14.64
C VAL A 37 -6.39 8.83 -15.14
N GLU A 38 -6.13 9.87 -14.36
CA GLU A 38 -6.38 11.25 -14.78
C GLU A 38 -5.57 11.59 -16.03
N GLY A 39 -6.24 12.17 -17.03
CA GLY A 39 -5.63 12.50 -18.32
C GLY A 39 -5.49 11.31 -19.29
N ASP A 40 -5.91 10.10 -18.92
CA ASP A 40 -5.89 8.93 -19.81
C ASP A 40 -7.32 8.39 -20.03
N HIS A 41 -7.62 7.95 -21.25
CA HIS A 41 -8.93 7.37 -21.58
C HIS A 41 -9.03 5.89 -21.18
N GLU A 42 -7.89 5.22 -21.01
CA GLU A 42 -7.83 3.78 -20.72
C GLU A 42 -7.68 3.48 -19.22
N LYS A 43 -8.16 2.31 -18.79
CA LYS A 43 -7.97 1.79 -17.42
C LYS A 43 -6.58 1.19 -17.24
N ARG A 44 -5.55 2.04 -17.34
CA ARG A 44 -4.14 1.68 -17.18
C ARG A 44 -3.70 1.65 -15.72
N GLY A 45 -4.45 2.33 -14.86
CA GLY A 45 -4.20 2.36 -13.43
C GLY A 45 -4.49 1.01 -12.78
N TRP A 46 -3.66 0.61 -11.84
CA TRP A 46 -3.91 -0.55 -11.01
C TRP A 46 -3.43 -0.34 -9.58
N TYR A 47 -4.09 -1.01 -8.64
CA TYR A 47 -3.66 -1.04 -7.25
C TYR A 47 -3.97 -2.40 -6.62
N LEU A 48 -3.13 -2.77 -5.67
CA LEU A 48 -3.29 -3.92 -4.78
C LEU A 48 -2.95 -3.43 -3.38
N VAL A 49 -3.96 -3.33 -2.53
CA VAL A 49 -3.82 -2.88 -1.15
C VAL A 49 -4.26 -4.01 -0.26
N ASP A 50 -3.37 -4.52 0.57
CA ASP A 50 -3.66 -5.52 1.58
C ASP A 50 -3.70 -4.88 2.96
N GLU A 51 -4.57 -5.39 3.82
CA GLU A 51 -4.65 -5.00 5.22
C GLU A 51 -3.84 -5.98 6.06
N ILE A 52 -2.98 -5.43 6.92
CA ILE A 52 -2.16 -6.20 7.86
C ILE A 52 -2.44 -5.70 9.26
N THR A 53 -2.81 -6.63 10.14
CA THR A 53 -2.86 -6.39 11.58
C THR A 53 -1.47 -6.58 12.16
N LEU A 54 -0.94 -5.52 12.77
CA LEU A 54 0.31 -5.53 13.50
C LEU A 54 0.14 -6.26 14.84
N LYS A 55 1.25 -6.70 15.42
CA LYS A 55 1.26 -7.36 16.74
C LYS A 55 0.83 -6.43 17.89
N SER A 56 0.90 -5.12 17.67
CA SER A 56 0.38 -4.09 18.57
C SER A 56 -1.14 -4.03 18.62
N GLY A 57 -1.84 -4.65 17.64
CA GLY A 57 -3.28 -4.55 17.47
C GLY A 57 -3.70 -3.49 16.45
N ASP A 58 -2.75 -2.67 15.98
CA ASP A 58 -2.98 -1.68 14.92
C ASP A 58 -3.18 -2.33 13.56
N VAL A 59 -4.02 -1.71 12.74
CA VAL A 59 -4.32 -2.16 11.39
C VAL A 59 -3.71 -1.18 10.39
N VAL A 60 -2.87 -1.69 9.49
CA VAL A 60 -2.20 -0.89 8.47
C VAL A 60 -2.45 -1.44 7.08
N LEU A 61 -2.61 -0.56 6.11
CA LEU A 61 -2.72 -0.89 4.70
C LEU A 61 -1.33 -0.87 4.06
N VAL A 62 -0.98 -1.95 3.39
CA VAL A 62 0.27 -2.07 2.63
C VAL A 62 -0.04 -2.49 1.20
N GLY A 63 0.91 -2.29 0.29
CA GLY A 63 0.76 -2.85 -1.05
C GLY A 63 1.46 -2.04 -2.11
N HIS A 64 0.93 -2.14 -3.32
CA HIS A 64 1.52 -1.61 -4.53
C HIS A 64 0.46 -0.99 -5.42
N TYR A 65 0.79 0.10 -6.08
CA TYR A 65 -0.03 0.70 -7.12
C TYR A 65 0.83 1.09 -8.30
N GLY A 66 0.22 1.31 -9.46
CA GLY A 66 0.97 1.71 -10.63
C GLY A 66 0.09 2.03 -11.81
N ILE A 67 0.74 2.47 -12.88
CA ILE A 67 0.10 2.76 -14.14
C ILE A 67 0.85 1.99 -15.22
N TRP A 68 0.13 1.10 -15.91
CA TRP A 68 0.67 0.37 -17.06
C TRP A 68 0.99 1.35 -18.19
N ARG A 69 2.26 1.38 -18.62
CA ARG A 69 2.74 2.10 -19.81
C ARG A 69 3.52 1.14 -20.70
N GLY A 70 2.81 0.50 -21.63
CA GLY A 70 3.38 -0.55 -22.48
C GLY A 70 3.77 -1.77 -21.65
N ASP A 71 5.05 -2.14 -21.71
CA ASP A 71 5.64 -3.26 -20.94
C ASP A 71 5.94 -2.88 -19.48
N ASN A 72 6.00 -1.58 -19.16
CA ASN A 72 6.28 -1.14 -17.80
C ASN A 72 5.01 -1.11 -16.96
N SER A 73 5.01 -1.83 -15.84
CA SER A 73 3.92 -1.86 -14.86
C SER A 73 3.80 -0.58 -14.04
N GLY A 74 4.85 0.24 -13.99
CA GLY A 74 4.88 1.45 -13.17
C GLY A 74 4.69 1.16 -11.67
N ALA A 75 5.06 -0.05 -11.23
CA ALA A 75 4.82 -0.52 -9.86
C ALA A 75 5.54 0.36 -8.83
N THR A 76 4.75 1.06 -8.04
CA THR A 76 5.15 1.92 -6.93
C THR A 76 4.64 1.31 -5.64
N LYS A 77 5.51 1.29 -4.62
CA LYS A 77 5.16 0.77 -3.31
C LYS A 77 4.39 1.84 -2.53
N ILE A 78 3.34 1.43 -1.82
CA ILE A 78 2.66 2.31 -0.85
C ILE A 78 3.63 2.63 0.27
N GLU A 79 3.92 3.92 0.45
CA GLU A 79 4.76 4.39 1.53
C GLU A 79 3.95 4.40 2.83
N LEU A 80 4.48 3.71 3.83
CA LEU A 80 3.96 3.79 5.19
C LEU A 80 4.54 5.07 5.81
N GLU A 81 3.81 6.19 5.67
CA GLU A 81 4.17 7.39 6.40
C GLU A 81 4.17 7.09 7.90
N ARG A 82 5.29 7.42 8.54
CA ARG A 82 5.64 7.12 9.94
C ARG A 82 4.68 7.68 10.99
N GLN A 83 3.53 8.25 10.61
CA GLN A 83 2.54 8.77 11.54
C GLN A 83 1.79 7.68 12.33
N ALA A 84 1.85 6.42 11.90
CA ALA A 84 1.22 5.29 12.60
C ALA A 84 2.22 4.39 13.35
N LEU A 85 3.50 4.77 13.46
CA LEU A 85 4.43 4.08 14.36
C LEU A 85 4.83 5.03 15.47
N THR A 86 4.22 4.84 16.63
CA THR A 86 4.70 5.42 17.87
C THR A 86 6.17 5.03 18.07
N ALA A 87 6.96 5.87 18.75
CA ALA A 87 8.40 5.68 18.89
C ALA A 87 8.78 4.31 19.50
N GLU A 88 7.86 3.69 20.25
CA GLU A 88 8.00 2.35 20.83
C GLU A 88 7.94 1.23 19.78
N GLU A 89 7.09 1.35 18.75
CA GLU A 89 6.98 0.31 17.71
C GLU A 89 8.20 0.28 16.78
N LYS A 90 8.85 1.42 16.56
CA LYS A 90 10.16 1.48 15.90
C LYS A 90 11.24 0.76 16.68
N ALA A 91 11.18 0.79 18.02
CA ALA A 91 12.12 0.07 18.88
C ALA A 91 11.86 -1.44 18.82
N ALA A 92 10.59 -1.88 18.79
CA ALA A 92 10.23 -3.29 18.64
C ALA A 92 10.66 -3.88 17.28
N ILE A 93 10.48 -3.14 16.18
CA ILE A 93 10.92 -3.58 14.84
C ILE A 93 12.45 -3.62 14.74
N ARG A 94 13.16 -2.61 15.30
CA ARG A 94 14.64 -2.63 15.38
C ARG A 94 15.16 -3.78 16.23
N ALA A 95 14.54 -4.07 17.37
CA ALA A 95 14.93 -5.18 18.22
C ALA A 95 14.75 -6.53 17.51
N ARG A 96 13.69 -6.67 16.70
CA ARG A 96 13.45 -7.88 15.89
C ARG A 96 14.49 -8.04 14.78
N LEU A 97 14.80 -6.98 14.04
CA LEU A 97 15.82 -6.98 12.99
C LEU A 97 17.23 -7.27 13.54
N ALA A 98 17.54 -6.80 14.75
CA ALA A 98 18.82 -7.07 15.42
C ALA A 98 18.92 -8.51 15.93
N ALA A 99 17.81 -9.11 16.37
CA ALA A 99 17.77 -10.50 16.81
C ALA A 99 17.87 -11.50 15.65
N ASP A 100 17.25 -11.20 14.50
CA ASP A 100 17.35 -12.02 13.29
C ASP A 100 18.76 -11.96 12.65
N LYS A 101 19.44 -10.80 12.73
CA LYS A 101 20.84 -10.67 12.26
C LYS A 101 21.87 -11.43 13.10
N LYS A 102 21.48 -11.96 14.28
CA LYS A 102 22.38 -12.68 15.19
C LYS A 102 22.21 -14.22 15.12
N LYS A 103 21.41 -14.71 14.18
CA LYS A 103 21.23 -16.14 13.88
C LYS A 103 21.76 -16.57 12.51
N ALA A 104 22.61 -15.75 11.88
CA ALA A 104 23.43 -16.15 10.74
C ALA A 104 24.90 -16.23 11.17
#